data_AF-A0A3D3ZJ24-F1
#
_entry.id   AF-A0A3D3ZJ24-F1
#
_cell.length_a   1.000
_cell.length_b   1.000
_cell.length_c   1.000
_cell.angle_alpha   90.00
_cell.angle_beta   90.00
_cell.angle_gamma   90.00
#
_symmetry.space_group_name_H-M   'P 1'
#
loop_
_entity.id
_entity.type
_entity.pdbx_description
1 polymer ?
#
loop_
_entity_poly.entity_id
_entity_poly.type
_entity_poly.pdbx_seq_one_letter_code
_entity_poly.pdbx_strand_id
1 'polypeptide(L)'
;GAYSINGTGYDSAVLSASGQWLALRRLGQSATETTIAIVDTQAGKLIRTIPLNGEYTLDAISPGGNALYLLQKLNDTPGHYYVRVYDVSGNTLVQSPIVDKTALNPNGDPNMTGVGLARQVSNGGTFAYTLYIDTRHNIAFVHELPLNDQINPPIARCIDLPVGKSADL
;
A
#
# COMPACT_ATOMS: atom_id res chain seq x y z
N GLY A 1 -4.38 12.72 -16.83
CA GLY A 1 -4.93 11.34 -16.87
C GLY A 1 -6.27 11.31 -16.15
N ALA A 2 -6.96 10.17 -16.15
CA ALA A 2 -8.15 9.96 -15.32
C ALA A 2 -7.75 9.44 -13.93
N TYR A 3 -8.40 9.93 -12.88
CA TYR A 3 -8.13 9.60 -11.47
C TYR A 3 -9.46 9.45 -10.72
N SER A 4 -9.49 8.65 -9.65
CA SER A 4 -10.67 8.47 -8.80
C SER A 4 -10.27 8.34 -7.33
N ILE A 5 -11.09 8.92 -6.45
CA ILE A 5 -11.06 8.65 -5.01
C ILE A 5 -12.10 7.60 -4.59
N ASN A 6 -12.97 7.20 -5.52
CA ASN A 6 -13.97 6.16 -5.32
C ASN A 6 -13.36 4.80 -5.67
N GLY A 7 -13.42 3.85 -4.73
CA GLY A 7 -13.00 2.46 -4.92
C GLY A 7 -13.04 1.69 -3.60
N THR A 8 -13.50 0.44 -3.63
CA THR A 8 -13.64 -0.42 -2.44
C THR A 8 -12.30 -0.88 -1.87
N GLY A 9 -11.24 -0.91 -2.68
CA GLY A 9 -9.91 -1.38 -2.28
C GLY A 9 -9.04 -0.35 -1.59
N TYR A 10 -9.45 0.93 -1.52
CA TYR A 10 -8.65 2.04 -0.96
C TYR A 10 -7.24 2.14 -1.57
N ASP A 11 -7.09 1.74 -2.83
CA ASP A 11 -5.81 1.45 -3.47
C ASP A 11 -5.49 2.41 -4.63
N SER A 12 -6.44 3.29 -4.96
CA SER A 12 -6.35 4.22 -6.10
C SER A 12 -6.24 5.67 -5.64
N ALA A 13 -6.56 5.97 -4.37
CA ALA A 13 -6.29 7.23 -3.72
C ALA A 13 -5.94 7.01 -2.23
N VAL A 14 -4.94 7.73 -1.73
CA VAL A 14 -4.63 7.78 -0.28
C VAL A 14 -4.35 9.21 0.16
N LEU A 15 -4.92 9.59 1.30
CA LEU A 15 -4.72 10.88 1.94
C LEU A 15 -3.85 10.67 3.19
N SER A 16 -2.81 11.49 3.35
CA SER A 16 -2.00 11.54 4.57
C SER A 16 -2.85 11.90 5.78
N ALA A 17 -2.43 11.47 6.97
CA ALA A 17 -3.12 11.79 8.22
C ALA A 17 -3.20 13.31 8.51
N SER A 18 -2.24 14.09 8.01
CA SER A 18 -2.26 15.56 8.08
C SER A 18 -3.29 16.20 7.15
N GLY A 19 -3.86 15.42 6.22
CA GLY A 19 -4.76 15.89 5.19
C GLY A 19 -4.08 16.68 4.05
N GLN A 20 -2.78 16.96 4.15
CA GLN A 20 -2.06 17.82 3.18
C GLN A 20 -1.70 17.08 1.90
N TRP A 21 -1.27 15.83 2.00
CA TRP A 21 -0.74 15.07 0.86
C TRP A 21 -1.75 14.05 0.39
N LEU A 22 -2.16 14.17 -0.87
CA LEU A 22 -3.04 13.24 -1.56
C LEU A 22 -2.26 12.57 -2.70
N ALA A 23 -2.16 11.24 -2.66
CA ALA A 23 -1.64 10.46 -3.76
C ALA A 23 -2.80 9.86 -4.57
N LEU A 24 -2.72 9.96 -5.89
CA LEU A 24 -3.75 9.48 -6.83
C LEU A 24 -3.10 8.60 -7.90
N ARG A 25 -3.55 7.35 -8.01
CA ARG A 25 -3.15 6.45 -9.08
C ARG A 25 -3.96 6.75 -10.34
N ARG A 26 -3.30 6.88 -11.48
CA ARG A 26 -3.96 7.06 -12.77
C ARG A 26 -4.68 5.77 -13.17
N LEU A 27 -5.90 5.91 -13.68
CA LEU A 27 -6.76 4.81 -14.12
C LEU A 27 -6.51 4.44 -15.59
N GLY A 28 -6.90 3.21 -15.95
CA GLY A 28 -6.91 2.73 -17.34
C GLY A 28 -5.52 2.46 -17.92
N GLN A 29 -4.53 2.15 -17.07
CA GLN A 29 -3.18 1.76 -17.48
C GLN A 29 -3.04 0.24 -17.56
N SER A 30 -2.06 -0.24 -18.32
CA SER A 30 -1.70 -1.67 -18.34
C SER A 30 -0.99 -2.06 -17.04
N ALA A 31 -0.94 -3.36 -16.74
CA ALA A 31 -0.20 -3.91 -15.58
C ALA A 31 1.33 -3.74 -15.66
N THR A 32 1.86 -3.10 -16.72
CA THR A 32 3.30 -2.89 -16.91
C THR A 32 3.74 -1.47 -16.53
N GLU A 33 2.80 -0.57 -16.27
CA GLU A 33 3.11 0.81 -15.91
C GLU A 33 2.13 1.33 -14.87
N THR A 34 2.64 2.17 -13.97
CA THR A 34 1.80 2.90 -13.01
C THR A 34 2.22 4.36 -12.99
N THR A 35 1.25 5.27 -13.05
CA THR A 35 1.48 6.70 -12.85
C THR A 35 0.74 7.19 -11.62
N ILE A 36 1.46 7.88 -10.73
CA ILE A 36 0.91 8.42 -9.50
C ILE A 36 1.06 9.94 -9.50
N ALA A 37 0.00 10.67 -9.20
CA ALA A 37 0.02 12.10 -8.96
C ALA A 37 0.09 12.37 -7.45
N ILE A 38 0.99 13.25 -7.02
CA ILE A 38 1.06 13.76 -5.64
C ILE A 38 0.55 15.19 -5.64
N VAL A 39 -0.48 15.44 -4.85
CA VAL A 39 -1.17 16.73 -4.72
C VAL A 39 -0.98 17.25 -3.31
N ASP A 40 -0.59 18.51 -3.19
CA ASP A 40 -0.72 19.28 -1.97
C ASP A 40 -2.12 19.90 -1.94
N THR A 41 -2.96 19.39 -1.05
CA THR A 41 -4.37 19.78 -0.91
C THR A 41 -4.53 21.15 -0.27
N GLN A 42 -3.57 21.59 0.55
CA GLN A 42 -3.60 22.90 1.20
C GLN A 42 -3.16 23.99 0.22
N ALA A 43 -2.12 23.72 -0.58
CA ALA A 43 -1.69 24.61 -1.64
C ALA A 43 -2.60 24.54 -2.89
N GLY A 44 -3.41 23.49 -3.01
CA GLY A 44 -4.27 23.23 -4.17
C GLY A 44 -3.48 22.95 -5.45
N LYS A 45 -2.32 22.27 -5.33
CA LYS A 45 -1.37 22.12 -6.45
C LYS A 45 -0.92 20.68 -6.64
N LEU A 46 -0.77 20.29 -7.91
CA LEU A 46 -0.02 19.10 -8.28
C LEU A 46 1.47 19.36 -8.02
N ILE A 47 2.08 18.54 -7.18
CA ILE A 47 3.48 18.67 -6.79
C ILE A 47 4.38 17.79 -7.66
N ARG A 48 3.93 16.57 -7.95
CA ARG A 48 4.72 15.60 -8.73
C ARG A 48 3.83 14.62 -9.46
N THR A 49 4.34 14.14 -10.60
CA THR A 49 3.87 12.93 -11.27
C THR A 49 4.99 11.90 -11.25
N ILE A 50 4.72 10.72 -10.72
CA ILE A 50 5.67 9.62 -10.53
C ILE A 50 5.33 8.51 -11.54
N PRO A 51 6.17 8.26 -12.54
CA PRO A 51 6.08 7.06 -13.37
C PRO A 51 6.81 5.89 -12.70
N LEU A 52 6.20 4.71 -12.72
CA LEU A 52 6.77 3.45 -12.24
C LEU A 52 6.61 2.36 -13.30
N ASN A 53 7.64 1.51 -13.43
CA ASN A 53 7.59 0.30 -14.25
C ASN A 53 7.02 -0.84 -13.41
N GLY A 54 5.91 -1.42 -13.85
CA GLY A 54 5.15 -2.46 -13.17
C GLY A 54 3.80 -1.99 -12.63
N GLU A 55 3.06 -2.93 -12.06
CA GLU A 55 1.75 -2.71 -11.47
C GLU A 55 1.87 -2.39 -9.99
N TYR A 56 1.50 -1.15 -9.62
CA TYR A 56 1.46 -0.71 -8.24
C TYR A 56 0.07 -0.21 -7.88
N THR A 57 -0.33 -0.48 -6.64
CA THR A 57 -1.46 0.18 -6.00
C THR A 57 -1.00 0.94 -4.76
N LEU A 58 -1.82 1.85 -4.26
CA LEU A 58 -1.50 2.70 -3.11
C LEU A 58 -1.81 1.98 -1.80
N ASP A 59 -0.90 2.09 -0.83
CA ASP A 59 -1.15 1.63 0.55
C ASP A 59 -1.30 2.83 1.51
N ALA A 60 -0.32 3.73 1.55
CA ALA A 60 -0.39 4.90 2.42
C ALA A 60 0.56 6.01 1.93
N ILE A 61 0.42 7.20 2.51
CA ILE A 61 1.41 8.27 2.39
C ILE A 61 1.68 8.83 3.78
N SER A 62 2.95 9.08 4.11
CA SER A 62 3.36 9.58 5.42
C SER A 62 2.77 10.97 5.71
N PRO A 63 2.66 11.37 7.00
CA PRO A 63 2.08 12.67 7.37
C PRO A 63 2.77 13.88 6.72
N GLY A 64 4.08 13.86 6.55
CA GLY A 64 4.86 14.90 5.85
C GLY A 64 5.00 14.68 4.34
N GLY A 65 4.45 13.59 3.78
CA GLY A 65 4.40 13.35 2.34
C GLY A 65 5.69 12.82 1.71
N ASN A 66 6.73 12.53 2.52
CA ASN A 66 8.03 12.10 2.01
C ASN A 66 8.07 10.61 1.61
N ALA A 67 7.31 9.76 2.33
CA ALA A 67 7.25 8.33 2.06
C ALA A 67 5.88 7.94 1.51
N LEU A 68 5.86 7.43 0.27
CA LEU A 68 4.69 6.85 -0.36
C LEU A 68 4.81 5.33 -0.32
N TYR A 69 3.88 4.67 0.38
CA TYR A 69 3.82 3.23 0.54
C TYR A 69 2.93 2.63 -0.55
N LEU A 70 3.45 1.61 -1.22
CA LEU A 70 2.87 1.01 -2.43
C LEU A 70 2.76 -0.50 -2.28
N LEU A 71 1.78 -1.09 -2.94
CA LEU A 71 1.71 -2.54 -3.14
C LEU A 71 2.10 -2.85 -4.58
N GLN A 72 3.24 -3.51 -4.79
CA GLN A 72 3.66 -3.98 -6.10
C GLN A 72 3.05 -5.35 -6.38
N LYS A 73 2.19 -5.46 -7.39
CA LYS A 73 1.62 -6.75 -7.81
C LYS A 73 2.67 -7.52 -8.61
N LEU A 74 2.94 -8.77 -8.20
CA LEU A 74 4.00 -9.59 -8.78
C LEU A 74 3.52 -10.50 -9.91
N ASN A 75 2.20 -10.74 -9.99
CA ASN A 75 1.54 -11.48 -11.08
C ASN A 75 2.08 -12.91 -11.31
N ASP A 76 2.77 -13.47 -10.32
CA ASP A 76 3.28 -14.84 -10.26
C ASP A 76 2.27 -15.81 -9.64
N THR A 77 1.55 -15.36 -8.61
CA THR A 77 0.43 -16.05 -7.98
C THR A 77 -0.71 -15.07 -7.70
N PRO A 78 -1.98 -15.48 -7.84
CA PRO A 78 -3.10 -14.56 -7.66
C PRO A 78 -3.08 -13.82 -6.32
N GLY A 79 -3.02 -12.49 -6.37
CA GLY A 79 -3.06 -11.63 -5.19
C GLY A 79 -1.74 -11.49 -4.44
N HIS A 80 -0.62 -12.02 -4.95
CA HIS A 80 0.71 -11.84 -4.37
C HIS A 80 1.25 -10.41 -4.61
N TYR A 81 1.84 -9.80 -3.58
CA TYR A 81 2.41 -8.46 -3.69
C TYR A 81 3.57 -8.20 -2.73
N TYR A 82 4.43 -7.24 -3.08
CA TYR A 82 5.37 -6.62 -2.14
C TYR A 82 4.86 -5.29 -1.64
N VAL A 83 5.13 -4.98 -0.36
CA VAL A 83 5.03 -3.62 0.16
C VAL A 83 6.32 -2.88 -0.18
N ARG A 84 6.20 -1.73 -0.83
CA ARG A 84 7.32 -0.91 -1.32
C ARG A 84 7.22 0.51 -0.78
N VAL A 85 8.36 1.20 -0.73
CA VAL A 85 8.43 2.62 -0.38
C VAL A 85 8.98 3.38 -1.57
N TYR A 86 8.30 4.47 -1.91
CA TYR A 86 8.82 5.48 -2.81
C TYR A 86 9.17 6.73 -1.99
N ASP A 87 10.43 7.15 -2.07
CA ASP A 87 10.89 8.44 -1.56
C ASP A 87 10.45 9.53 -2.53
N VAL A 88 9.44 10.29 -2.13
CA VAL A 88 8.83 11.36 -2.93
C VAL A 88 9.81 12.51 -3.14
N SER A 89 10.66 12.78 -2.16
CA SER A 89 11.63 13.87 -2.18
C SER A 89 12.85 13.52 -3.04
N GLY A 90 13.42 12.34 -2.81
CA GLY A 90 14.54 11.78 -3.58
C GLY A 90 14.13 11.21 -4.94
N ASN A 91 12.83 11.15 -5.24
CA ASN A 91 12.25 10.66 -6.48
C ASN A 91 12.78 9.25 -6.84
N THR A 92 12.76 8.36 -5.85
CA THR A 92 13.34 7.02 -5.99
C THR A 92 12.47 5.95 -5.33
N LEU A 93 12.38 4.79 -5.97
CA LEU A 93 11.77 3.61 -5.37
C LEU A 93 12.85 2.89 -4.55
N VAL A 94 12.60 2.72 -3.26
CA VAL A 94 13.51 1.98 -2.37
C VAL A 94 13.63 0.54 -2.87
N GLN A 95 14.88 0.06 -3.01
CA GLN A 95 15.17 -1.21 -3.67
C GLN A 95 14.58 -2.40 -2.92
N SER A 96 14.72 -2.42 -1.60
CA SER A 96 14.21 -3.50 -0.76
C SER A 96 12.72 -3.32 -0.45
N PRO A 97 11.92 -4.39 -0.47
CA PRO A 97 10.56 -4.34 0.03
C PRO A 97 10.53 -4.17 1.56
N ILE A 98 9.43 -3.61 2.07
CA ILE A 98 9.10 -3.68 3.49
C ILE A 98 8.54 -5.07 3.73
N VAL A 99 9.15 -5.80 4.66
CA VAL A 99 8.73 -7.15 5.00
C VAL A 99 8.96 -7.43 6.47
N ASP A 100 7.98 -8.08 7.11
CA ASP A 100 8.23 -8.81 8.34
C ASP A 100 9.06 -10.06 8.02
N LYS A 101 10.35 -10.02 8.36
CA LYS A 101 11.26 -11.15 8.13
C LYS A 101 10.85 -12.41 8.91
N THR A 102 9.99 -12.28 9.92
CA THR A 102 9.47 -13.42 10.70
C THR A 102 8.30 -14.13 10.01
N ALA A 103 7.70 -13.51 8.99
CA ALA A 103 6.59 -14.04 8.20
C ALA A 103 7.01 -14.48 6.78
N LEU A 104 8.31 -14.71 6.57
CA LEU A 104 8.81 -15.21 5.28
C LEU A 104 8.41 -16.67 5.10
N ASN A 105 8.01 -17.02 3.88
CA ASN A 105 7.89 -18.42 3.50
C ASN A 105 9.29 -19.10 3.52
N PRO A 106 9.37 -20.45 3.39
CA PRO A 106 10.65 -21.17 3.42
C PRO A 106 11.67 -20.74 2.35
N ASN A 107 11.23 -20.05 1.29
CA ASN A 107 12.08 -19.52 0.23
C ASN A 107 12.57 -18.08 0.51
N GLY A 108 12.26 -17.53 1.69
CA GLY A 108 12.65 -16.17 2.09
C GLY A 108 11.77 -15.07 1.51
N ASP A 109 10.56 -15.42 1.05
CA ASP A 109 9.65 -14.51 0.36
C ASP A 109 8.42 -14.16 1.24
N PRO A 110 8.08 -12.87 1.45
CA PRO A 110 6.88 -12.47 2.17
C PRO A 110 5.62 -13.01 1.50
N ASN A 111 4.91 -13.92 2.18
CA ASN A 111 3.67 -14.50 1.68
C ASN A 111 2.47 -13.54 1.84
N MET A 112 2.56 -12.34 1.25
CA MET A 112 1.52 -11.31 1.33
C MET A 112 0.50 -11.53 0.21
N THR A 113 -0.66 -12.08 0.56
CA THR A 113 -1.76 -12.32 -0.36
C THR A 113 -3.06 -11.68 0.11
N GLY A 114 -3.99 -11.47 -0.83
CA GLY A 114 -5.35 -11.04 -0.53
C GLY A 114 -5.68 -9.64 -1.03
N VAL A 115 -6.83 -9.15 -0.61
CA VAL A 115 -7.41 -7.86 -1.00
C VAL A 115 -7.72 -7.04 0.25
N GLY A 116 -7.32 -5.77 0.24
CA GLY A 116 -7.65 -4.82 1.30
C GLY A 116 -9.13 -4.44 1.23
N LEU A 117 -9.84 -4.55 2.35
CA LEU A 117 -11.27 -4.23 2.45
C LEU A 117 -11.55 -2.90 3.14
N ALA A 118 -10.73 -2.56 4.13
CA ALA A 118 -10.93 -1.41 4.97
C ALA A 118 -9.58 -0.96 5.52
N ARG A 119 -9.41 0.35 5.67
CA ARG A 119 -8.24 0.96 6.27
C ARG A 119 -8.65 1.96 7.33
N GLN A 120 -7.93 1.96 8.46
CA GLN A 120 -8.04 2.96 9.51
C GLN A 120 -6.65 3.50 9.84
N VAL A 121 -6.57 4.75 10.26
CA VAL A 121 -5.32 5.40 10.67
C VAL A 121 -5.42 5.70 12.17
N SER A 122 -4.33 5.47 12.90
CA SER A 122 -4.25 5.79 14.33
C SER A 122 -4.48 7.29 14.58
N ASN A 123 -4.94 7.65 15.78
CA ASN A 123 -5.23 9.04 16.14
C ASN A 123 -4.04 9.99 15.94
N GLY A 124 -2.81 9.50 16.15
CA GLY A 124 -1.58 10.27 15.93
C GLY A 124 -1.09 10.30 14.48
N GLY A 125 -1.75 9.58 13.55
CA GLY A 125 -1.33 9.50 12.16
C GLY A 125 -0.06 8.66 11.91
N THR A 126 0.40 7.92 12.92
CA THR A 126 1.70 7.22 12.90
C THR A 126 1.60 5.74 12.51
N PHE A 127 0.39 5.24 12.28
CA PHE A 127 0.11 3.86 11.86
C PHE A 127 -1.11 3.82 10.97
N ALA A 128 -1.05 3.04 9.89
CA ALA A 128 -2.19 2.57 9.12
C ALA A 128 -2.47 1.10 9.44
N TYR A 129 -3.74 0.76 9.61
CA TYR A 129 -4.25 -0.59 9.81
C TYR A 129 -5.14 -0.94 8.63
N THR A 130 -4.74 -1.92 7.84
CA THR A 130 -5.52 -2.38 6.68
C THR A 130 -5.99 -3.81 6.94
N LEU A 131 -7.30 -4.04 6.88
CA LEU A 131 -7.88 -5.38 6.93
C LEU A 131 -7.75 -6.03 5.55
N TYR A 132 -7.03 -7.14 5.50
CA TYR A 132 -6.90 -7.98 4.31
C TYR A 132 -7.67 -9.28 4.47
N ILE A 133 -8.29 -9.72 3.38
CA ILE A 133 -8.87 -11.05 3.24
C ILE A 133 -8.32 -11.77 2.01
N ASP A 134 -8.11 -13.07 2.13
CA ASP A 134 -7.92 -13.98 1.01
C ASP A 134 -8.89 -15.16 1.15
N THR A 135 -10.03 -15.05 0.47
CA THR A 135 -11.10 -16.07 0.56
C THR A 135 -10.71 -17.40 -0.07
N ARG A 136 -9.70 -17.43 -0.95
CA ARG A 136 -9.25 -18.68 -1.60
C ARG A 136 -8.43 -19.54 -0.66
N HIS A 137 -7.67 -18.90 0.22
CA HIS A 137 -6.83 -19.57 1.21
C HIS A 137 -7.47 -19.59 2.61
N ASN A 138 -8.66 -18.99 2.76
CA ASN A 138 -9.34 -18.81 4.04
C ASN A 138 -8.43 -18.12 5.07
N ILE A 139 -7.84 -17.00 4.70
CA ILE A 139 -6.94 -16.21 5.56
C ILE A 139 -7.50 -14.79 5.70
N ALA A 140 -7.40 -14.22 6.90
CA ALA A 140 -7.64 -12.81 7.15
C ALA A 140 -6.60 -12.29 8.14
N PHE A 141 -6.13 -11.06 7.94
CA PHE A 141 -5.16 -10.43 8.82
C PHE A 141 -5.32 -8.90 8.81
N VAL A 142 -4.83 -8.26 9.86
CA VAL A 142 -4.61 -6.80 9.90
C VAL A 142 -3.16 -6.53 9.56
N HIS A 143 -2.93 -5.75 8.51
CA HIS A 143 -1.62 -5.20 8.20
C HIS A 143 -1.43 -3.90 8.98
N GLU A 144 -0.50 -3.91 9.93
CA GLU A 144 -0.07 -2.74 10.68
C GLU A 144 1.18 -2.15 10.02
N LEU A 145 1.01 -0.96 9.44
CA LEU A 145 2.06 -0.23 8.73
C LEU A 145 2.41 1.04 9.53
N PRO A 146 3.62 1.13 10.10
CA PRO A 146 4.12 2.37 10.67
C PRO A 146 4.23 3.45 9.60
N LEU A 147 3.65 4.62 9.87
CA LEU A 147 3.69 5.79 9.02
C LEU A 147 4.62 6.83 9.61
N ASN A 148 5.72 7.08 8.92
CA ASN A 148 6.60 8.20 9.21
C ASN A 148 7.28 8.67 7.92
N ASP A 149 7.92 9.84 8.00
CA ASP A 149 8.62 10.46 6.87
C ASP A 149 10.03 9.89 6.65
N GLN A 150 10.41 8.82 7.35
CA GLN A 150 11.69 8.15 7.13
C GLN A 150 11.57 7.18 5.95
N ILE A 151 12.55 7.23 5.05
CA ILE A 151 12.58 6.42 3.82
C ILE A 151 12.95 4.95 4.08
N ASN A 152 13.57 4.68 5.23
CA ASN A 152 13.77 3.33 5.75
C ASN A 152 12.76 3.09 6.89
N PRO A 153 11.46 2.93 6.58
CA PRO A 153 10.44 2.82 7.60
C PRO A 153 10.59 1.51 8.40
N PRO A 154 10.03 1.47 9.61
CA PRO A 154 10.03 0.28 10.44
C PRO A 154 9.30 -0.87 9.75
N ILE A 155 9.64 -2.09 10.15
CA ILE A 155 9.04 -3.31 9.65
C ILE A 155 7.53 -3.28 9.87
N ALA A 156 6.76 -3.46 8.80
CA ALA A 156 5.32 -3.67 8.88
C ALA A 156 5.02 -5.05 9.48
N ARG A 157 3.91 -5.18 10.20
CA ARG A 157 3.52 -6.42 10.88
C ARG A 157 2.16 -6.90 10.41
N CYS A 158 1.96 -8.21 10.41
CA CYS A 158 0.66 -8.82 10.16
C CYS A 158 0.14 -9.47 11.44
N ILE A 159 -1.12 -9.18 11.77
CA ILE A 159 -1.82 -9.78 12.89
C ILE A 159 -2.88 -10.70 12.30
N ASP A 160 -2.65 -12.01 12.41
CA ASP A 160 -3.60 -13.01 11.92
C ASP A 160 -4.92 -12.92 12.68
N LEU A 161 -6.02 -13.01 11.94
CA LEU A 161 -7.37 -13.01 12.49
C LEU A 161 -7.94 -14.43 12.47
N PRO A 162 -8.78 -14.79 13.46
CA PRO A 162 -9.51 -16.04 13.40
C PRO A 162 -10.44 -16.02 12.18
N VAL A 163 -10.30 -17.03 11.34
CA VAL A 163 -11.20 -17.30 10.23
C VAL A 163 -12.16 -18.43 10.60
N GLY A 164 -13.39 -18.38 10.08
CA GLY A 164 -14.29 -19.52 10.19
C GLY A 164 -13.69 -20.74 9.49
N LYS A 165 -13.96 -21.94 9.99
CA LYS A 165 -13.81 -23.13 9.14
C LYS A 165 -14.86 -22.99 8.05
N SER A 166 -14.45 -23.05 6.77
CA SER A 166 -15.42 -23.18 5.68
C SER A 166 -16.34 -24.33 6.02
N ALA A 167 -17.63 -24.06 6.22
CA ALA A 167 -18.63 -25.12 6.21
C ALA A 167 -18.70 -25.55 4.74
N ASP A 168 -18.02 -26.64 4.42
CA ASP A 168 -18.12 -27.43 3.18
C ASP A 168 -18.61 -26.67 1.94
N LEU A 169 -17.67 -26.29 1.06
CA LEU A 169 -17.94 -25.98 -0.35
C LEU A 169 -17.47 -27.14 -1.22
#